data_AF-A0A4Q9N5D2-F1
#
_entry.id   AF-A0A4Q9N5D2-F1
#
_cell.length_a   1.000
_cell.length_b   1.000
_cell.length_c   1.000
_cell.angle_alpha   90.00
_cell.angle_beta   90.00
_cell.angle_gamma   90.00
#
_symmetry.space_group_name_H-M   'P 1'
#
loop_
_entity.id
_entity.type
_entity.pdbx_description
1 polymer ?
#
loop_
_entity_poly.entity_id
_entity_poly.type
_entity_poly.pdbx_seq_one_letter_code
_entity_poly.pdbx_strand_id
1 'polypeptide(L)'
;MTEPSQVLDTLFRLCYPLDDPPLETIDHVGAVLEAALKYELRKAIQMTSRRLRELIPSAPLRVYAIACKLSLEDEARAAAVVVREKNVQHKYVEELEDIPIGAYLRLLYFCETGRDPGGLFFSHRSSSPRSSTTKKKKSKSSKSAAGGADSLATSVSVPLPPSSLSEAPTPSPPPTPPRGAYPFDRIDCEVEFETSDGVRFGVSKDMVSLSSPVLYALIRDLPVPARVTIPESSKVTDTILRICSPVESPSGVKTLDLDSALAAATKYKMPKAIQFLRRALLARADTDAATSLLLYAVACRHGMHDLALVAAKRTFRMELTSSLYPKVEAINISAGYLYRLFEYRRRCRDAVRAILDVNKTDWIDRGWQPRLATCCLSTRSTLPCWYGRYIEKMAGEDWPGPASVVKQEVLQAALVNLSWYNCSYCLRENGAILLYQFGQYVAETILKLEDQVALEWPPEVVVGKD
;
A
#
# COMPACT_ATOMS: atom_id res chain seq x y z
N MET A 1 -3.18 34.93 -6.59
CA MET A 1 -1.95 34.40 -5.98
C MET A 1 -2.38 33.69 -4.72
N THR A 2 -2.06 32.40 -4.60
CA THR A 2 -2.44 31.54 -3.47
C THR A 2 -1.34 31.44 -2.41
N GLU A 3 -0.17 31.98 -2.72
CA GLU A 3 1.07 31.88 -1.97
C GLU A 3 1.19 33.03 -0.97
N PRO A 4 1.81 32.81 0.20
CA PRO A 4 2.05 33.86 1.18
C PRO A 4 3.04 34.90 0.66
N SER A 5 2.90 36.15 1.13
CA SER A 5 3.69 37.30 0.68
C SER A 5 5.21 37.10 0.83
N GLN A 6 5.64 36.41 1.89
CA GLN A 6 7.05 36.10 2.16
C GLN A 6 7.67 35.17 1.11
N VAL A 7 6.92 34.19 0.62
CA VAL A 7 7.37 33.25 -0.43
C VAL A 7 7.53 33.98 -1.75
N LEU A 8 6.57 34.85 -2.10
CA LEU A 8 6.62 35.65 -3.33
C LEU A 8 7.74 36.69 -3.32
N ASP A 9 7.96 37.38 -2.18
CA ASP A 9 9.10 38.31 -2.04
C ASP A 9 10.44 37.59 -2.26
N THR A 10 10.62 36.43 -1.61
CA THR A 10 11.83 35.61 -1.76
C THR A 10 12.01 35.15 -3.21
N LEU A 11 10.94 34.68 -3.85
CA LEU A 11 10.92 34.22 -5.23
C LEU A 11 11.28 35.34 -6.22
N PHE A 12 10.73 36.53 -6.04
CA PHE A 12 11.06 37.68 -6.88
C PHE A 12 12.50 38.12 -6.67
N ARG A 13 12.99 38.20 -5.43
CA ARG A 13 14.39 38.53 -5.14
C ARG A 13 15.38 37.58 -5.83
N LEU A 14 15.07 36.28 -5.90
CA LEU A 14 15.89 35.30 -6.63
C LEU A 14 15.92 35.52 -8.15
N CYS A 15 14.83 36.04 -8.72
CA CYS A 15 14.70 36.31 -10.15
C CYS A 15 15.33 37.65 -10.58
N TYR A 16 15.36 38.63 -9.70
CA TYR A 16 16.03 39.91 -9.95
C TYR A 16 17.51 39.86 -9.56
N PRO A 17 18.37 40.73 -10.13
CA PRO A 17 19.78 40.83 -9.76
C PRO A 17 19.92 41.61 -8.43
N LEU A 18 19.34 41.07 -7.36
CA LEU A 18 19.45 41.53 -6.00
C LEU A 18 20.23 40.51 -5.17
N ASP A 19 20.60 40.87 -3.94
CA ASP A 19 21.25 39.95 -3.01
C ASP A 19 20.37 38.71 -2.77
N ASP A 20 21.02 37.54 -2.72
CA ASP A 20 20.34 36.27 -2.47
C ASP A 20 19.62 36.32 -1.11
N PRO A 21 18.29 36.12 -1.05
CA PRO A 21 17.55 36.19 0.19
C PRO A 21 17.96 35.05 1.15
N PRO A 22 17.93 35.28 2.47
CA PRO A 22 18.22 34.23 3.45
C PRO A 22 17.13 33.15 3.41
N LEU A 23 17.55 31.94 3.07
CA LEU A 23 16.72 30.73 3.02
C LEU A 23 17.13 29.83 4.20
N GLU A 24 16.75 30.22 5.41
CA GLU A 24 17.26 29.61 6.65
C GLU A 24 16.52 28.34 7.08
N THR A 25 15.21 28.26 6.84
CA THR A 25 14.38 27.13 7.28
C THR A 25 14.03 26.21 6.13
N ILE A 26 13.98 24.91 6.43
CA ILE A 26 13.58 23.85 5.47
C ILE A 26 12.17 24.11 4.94
N ASP A 27 11.25 24.57 5.80
CA ASP A 27 9.87 24.86 5.44
C ASP A 27 9.77 26.02 4.44
N HIS A 28 10.55 27.09 4.66
CA HIS A 28 10.61 28.23 3.73
C HIS A 28 11.26 27.83 2.40
N VAL A 29 12.35 27.04 2.43
CA VAL A 29 12.97 26.50 1.22
C VAL A 29 12.00 25.63 0.42
N GLY A 30 11.27 24.73 1.09
CA GLY A 30 10.27 23.87 0.47
C GLY A 30 9.14 24.66 -0.17
N ALA A 31 8.58 25.66 0.54
CA ALA A 31 7.51 26.51 0.03
C ALA A 31 7.95 27.39 -1.16
N VAL A 32 9.14 27.96 -1.11
CA VAL A 32 9.70 28.76 -2.24
C VAL A 32 10.01 27.87 -3.44
N LEU A 33 10.51 26.65 -3.23
CA LEU A 33 10.75 25.69 -4.30
C LEU A 33 9.45 25.20 -4.95
N GLU A 34 8.40 24.95 -4.15
CA GLU A 34 7.06 24.61 -4.64
C GLU A 34 6.50 25.74 -5.53
N ALA A 35 6.59 26.98 -5.08
CA ALA A 35 6.19 28.15 -5.87
C ALA A 35 7.07 28.32 -7.13
N ALA A 36 8.38 28.11 -7.03
CA ALA A 36 9.31 28.21 -8.16
C ALA A 36 9.02 27.17 -9.25
N LEU A 37 8.64 25.95 -8.86
CA LEU A 37 8.18 24.90 -9.79
C LEU A 37 6.83 25.27 -10.41
N LYS A 38 5.87 25.73 -9.61
CA LYS A 38 4.53 26.16 -10.09
C LYS A 38 4.60 27.27 -11.14
N TYR A 39 5.53 28.21 -10.97
CA TYR A 39 5.72 29.34 -11.89
C TYR A 39 6.85 29.14 -12.91
N GLU A 40 7.45 27.93 -12.95
CA GLU A 40 8.53 27.57 -13.89
C GLU A 40 9.75 28.51 -13.87
N LEU A 41 10.07 29.08 -12.70
CA LEU A 41 11.16 30.05 -12.54
C LEU A 41 12.50 29.33 -12.40
N ARG A 42 13.11 29.00 -13.54
CA ARG A 42 14.34 28.17 -13.64
C ARG A 42 15.46 28.58 -12.68
N LYS A 43 15.79 29.88 -12.60
CA LYS A 43 16.85 30.38 -11.72
C LYS A 43 16.51 30.14 -10.24
N ALA A 44 15.28 30.43 -9.85
CA ALA A 44 14.80 30.19 -8.49
C ALA A 44 14.82 28.69 -8.16
N ILE A 45 14.34 27.81 -9.06
CA ILE A 45 14.40 26.34 -8.90
C ILE A 45 15.84 25.88 -8.67
N GLN A 46 16.79 26.32 -9.50
CA GLN A 46 18.19 25.91 -9.37
C GLN A 46 18.79 26.32 -8.02
N MET A 47 18.49 27.54 -7.56
CA MET A 47 19.01 28.08 -6.31
C MET A 47 18.38 27.40 -5.10
N THR A 48 17.05 27.25 -5.07
CA THR A 48 16.36 26.59 -3.94
C THR A 48 16.65 25.10 -3.88
N SER A 49 16.79 24.38 -5.00
CA SER A 49 17.25 22.98 -5.01
C SER A 49 18.67 22.82 -4.47
N ARG A 50 19.58 23.77 -4.75
CA ARG A 50 20.92 23.77 -4.15
C ARG A 50 20.86 23.95 -2.64
N ARG A 51 20.06 24.90 -2.16
CA ARG A 51 19.85 25.11 -0.71
C ARG A 51 19.22 23.89 -0.05
N LEU A 52 18.25 23.26 -0.69
CA LEU A 52 17.64 22.02 -0.21
C LEU A 52 18.70 20.91 -0.04
N ARG A 53 19.66 20.82 -0.98
CA ARG A 53 20.78 19.86 -0.91
C ARG A 53 21.75 20.16 0.24
N GLU A 54 22.02 21.44 0.52
CA GLU A 54 22.85 21.88 1.66
C GLU A 54 22.23 21.47 3.01
N LEU A 55 20.91 21.30 3.08
CA LEU A 55 20.17 20.90 4.29
C LEU A 55 20.04 19.37 4.48
N ILE A 56 20.50 18.56 3.52
CA ILE A 56 20.48 17.10 3.64
C ILE A 56 21.21 16.61 4.89
N PRO A 57 22.42 17.09 5.24
CA PRO A 57 23.13 16.60 6.42
C PRO A 57 22.39 16.90 7.72
N SER A 58 21.65 18.00 7.84
CA SER A 58 20.94 18.36 9.07
C SER A 58 19.63 17.59 9.24
N ALA A 59 18.85 17.42 8.17
CA ALA A 59 17.52 16.81 8.24
C ALA A 59 17.19 15.96 7.00
N PRO A 60 17.89 14.82 6.79
CA PRO A 60 17.82 14.08 5.54
C PRO A 60 16.42 13.48 5.27
N LEU A 61 15.67 13.07 6.31
CA LEU A 61 14.33 12.51 6.14
C LEU A 61 13.29 13.59 5.73
N ARG A 62 13.40 14.79 6.29
CA ARG A 62 12.55 15.95 5.91
C ARG A 62 12.81 16.34 4.46
N VAL A 63 14.09 16.47 4.09
CA VAL A 63 14.49 16.78 2.72
C VAL A 63 14.04 15.70 1.73
N TYR A 64 14.15 14.42 2.11
CA TYR A 64 13.63 13.32 1.31
C TYR A 64 12.13 13.45 1.04
N ALA A 65 11.33 13.73 2.07
CA ALA A 65 9.89 13.86 1.94
C ALA A 65 9.50 15.05 1.05
N ILE A 66 10.13 16.22 1.24
CA ILE A 66 9.92 17.41 0.40
C ILE A 66 10.32 17.12 -1.06
N ALA A 67 11.47 16.47 -1.28
CA ALA A 67 11.91 16.10 -2.61
C ALA A 67 10.94 15.11 -3.29
N CYS A 68 10.38 14.16 -2.55
CA CYS A 68 9.35 13.25 -3.06
C CYS A 68 8.04 13.97 -3.40
N LYS A 69 7.58 14.89 -2.55
CA LYS A 69 6.39 15.72 -2.78
C LYS A 69 6.54 16.53 -4.08
N LEU A 70 7.72 17.12 -4.30
CA LEU A 70 8.02 17.98 -5.44
C LEU A 70 8.54 17.22 -6.68
N SER A 71 8.59 15.89 -6.62
CA SER A 71 9.09 15.02 -7.71
C SER A 71 10.55 15.30 -8.14
N LEU A 72 11.39 15.66 -7.17
CA LEU A 72 12.83 15.94 -7.32
C LEU A 72 13.64 14.68 -7.02
N GLU A 73 13.78 13.81 -8.03
CA GLU A 73 14.39 12.48 -7.88
C GLU A 73 15.87 12.50 -7.47
N ASP A 74 16.66 13.45 -7.97
CA ASP A 74 18.09 13.54 -7.66
C ASP A 74 18.32 13.99 -6.20
N GLU A 75 17.56 14.98 -5.74
CA GLU A 75 17.53 15.43 -4.35
C GLU A 75 17.02 14.32 -3.42
N ALA A 76 15.95 13.62 -3.80
CA ALA A 76 15.40 12.50 -3.02
C ALA A 76 16.43 11.37 -2.88
N ARG A 77 17.17 11.05 -3.95
CA ARG A 77 18.26 10.07 -3.92
C ARG A 77 19.39 10.50 -2.99
N ALA A 78 19.86 11.73 -3.12
CA ALA A 78 20.93 12.25 -2.28
C ALA A 78 20.53 12.21 -0.79
N ALA A 79 19.28 12.56 -0.49
CA ALA A 79 18.72 12.49 0.85
C ALA A 79 18.63 11.03 1.35
N ALA A 80 18.15 10.09 0.52
CA ALA A 80 18.00 8.68 0.88
C ALA A 80 19.34 8.02 1.25
N VAL A 81 20.44 8.36 0.57
CA VAL A 81 21.78 7.88 0.91
C VAL A 81 22.15 8.30 2.34
N VAL A 82 21.97 9.58 2.66
CA VAL A 82 22.28 10.11 3.99
C VAL A 82 21.32 9.58 5.06
N VAL A 83 20.04 9.33 4.73
CA VAL A 83 19.10 8.66 5.64
C VAL A 83 19.64 7.29 6.04
N ARG A 84 20.10 6.49 5.08
CA ARG A 84 20.67 5.16 5.31
C ARG A 84 21.96 5.22 6.13
N GLU A 85 22.87 6.13 5.79
CA GLU A 85 24.13 6.31 6.52
C GLU A 85 23.93 6.70 7.99
N LYS A 86 22.94 7.57 8.26
CA LYS A 86 22.63 8.04 9.62
C LYS A 86 21.62 7.17 10.37
N ASN A 87 21.04 6.16 9.72
CA ASN A 87 20.01 5.27 10.28
C ASN A 87 18.81 6.03 10.89
N VAL A 88 18.33 7.06 10.20
CA VAL A 88 17.24 7.94 10.68
C VAL A 88 15.87 7.61 10.09
N GLN A 89 15.75 6.53 9.31
CA GLN A 89 14.49 6.12 8.68
C GLN A 89 13.39 5.75 9.68
N HIS A 90 13.72 5.49 10.96
CA HIS A 90 12.75 5.13 11.99
C HIS A 90 12.23 6.32 12.81
N LYS A 91 12.55 7.56 12.42
CA LYS A 91 12.07 8.78 13.10
C LYS A 91 10.81 9.31 12.42
N TYR A 92 9.91 9.91 13.21
CA TYR A 92 8.77 10.64 12.67
C TYR A 92 9.18 12.03 12.19
N VAL A 93 8.65 12.44 11.04
CA VAL A 93 8.66 13.82 10.55
C VAL A 93 7.30 14.13 9.94
N GLU A 94 6.83 15.37 10.07
CA GLU A 94 5.50 15.78 9.61
C GLU A 94 5.36 15.69 8.09
N GLU A 95 6.44 15.89 7.33
CA GLU A 95 6.43 15.81 5.88
C GLU A 95 6.16 14.38 5.34
N LEU A 96 6.22 13.34 6.19
CA LEU A 96 5.72 12.01 5.83
C LEU A 96 4.21 12.03 5.57
N GLU A 97 3.49 13.01 6.12
CA GLU A 97 2.06 13.18 5.89
C GLU A 97 1.77 13.55 4.43
N ASP A 98 2.68 14.28 3.78
CA ASP A 98 2.52 14.84 2.43
C ASP A 98 2.94 13.90 1.28
N ILE A 99 3.61 12.79 1.60
CA ILE A 99 4.11 11.85 0.59
C ILE A 99 3.27 10.56 0.56
N PRO A 100 3.15 9.90 -0.60
CA PRO A 100 2.45 8.62 -0.67
C PRO A 100 3.21 7.53 0.09
N ILE A 101 2.49 6.57 0.66
CA ILE A 101 3.04 5.38 1.33
C ILE A 101 4.12 4.66 0.51
N GLY A 102 3.96 4.64 -0.81
CA GLY A 102 4.92 4.01 -1.71
C GLY A 102 6.28 4.69 -1.79
N ALA A 103 6.38 6.00 -1.57
CA ALA A 103 7.67 6.69 -1.49
C ALA A 103 8.46 6.17 -0.28
N TYR A 104 7.82 6.14 0.90
CA TYR A 104 8.46 5.68 2.12
C TYR A 104 8.78 4.18 2.11
N LEU A 105 7.95 3.31 1.51
CA LEU A 105 8.29 1.90 1.31
C LEU A 105 9.58 1.72 0.49
N ARG A 106 9.75 2.51 -0.57
CA ARG A 106 10.97 2.47 -1.40
C ARG A 106 12.18 2.97 -0.63
N LEU A 107 12.03 3.98 0.23
CA LEU A 107 13.11 4.42 1.13
C LEU A 107 13.53 3.31 2.09
N LEU A 108 12.57 2.65 2.73
CA LEU A 108 12.83 1.54 3.66
C LEU A 108 13.52 0.35 2.94
N TYR A 109 13.05 0.02 1.73
CA TYR A 109 13.69 -1.00 0.88
C TYR A 109 15.13 -0.66 0.54
N PHE A 110 15.41 0.60 0.18
CA PHE A 110 16.75 1.07 -0.12
C PHE A 110 17.66 1.06 1.12
N CYS A 111 17.13 1.41 2.29
CA CYS A 111 17.88 1.39 3.55
C CYS A 111 18.26 -0.03 3.95
N GLU A 112 17.34 -0.99 3.78
CA GLU A 112 17.53 -2.39 4.18
C GLU A 112 18.44 -3.17 3.20
N THR A 113 18.12 -3.11 1.90
CA THR A 113 18.79 -3.96 0.91
C THR A 113 20.01 -3.31 0.27
N GLY A 114 20.16 -2.00 0.44
CA GLY A 114 21.16 -1.19 -0.26
C GLY A 114 20.94 -1.09 -1.77
N ARG A 115 19.90 -1.73 -2.30
CA ARG A 115 19.58 -1.79 -3.73
C ARG A 115 18.63 -0.68 -4.13
N ASP A 116 18.80 -0.28 -5.37
CA ASP A 116 17.86 0.56 -6.09
C ASP A 116 16.49 -0.16 -6.25
N PRO A 117 15.36 0.46 -5.85
CA PRO A 117 14.02 -0.09 -6.08
C PRO A 117 13.60 -0.20 -7.57
N GLY A 118 14.34 0.40 -8.49
CA GLY A 118 14.13 0.38 -9.95
C GLY A 118 13.07 1.38 -10.43
N GLY A 119 13.33 2.08 -11.55
CA GLY A 119 12.40 3.05 -12.17
C GLY A 119 12.68 4.52 -11.78
N LEU A 120 11.67 5.39 -11.90
CA LEU A 120 11.70 6.74 -11.31
C LEU A 120 11.62 6.56 -9.78
N PHE A 121 12.75 6.83 -9.14
CA PHE A 121 13.26 6.13 -7.96
C PHE A 121 12.38 6.25 -6.70
N PHE A 122 11.90 7.45 -6.36
CA PHE A 122 11.24 7.70 -5.08
C PHE A 122 9.95 8.52 -5.17
N SER A 123 9.71 9.25 -6.25
CA SER A 123 8.54 10.13 -6.37
C SER A 123 7.41 9.59 -7.26
N HIS A 124 7.72 8.86 -8.33
CA HIS A 124 6.69 8.42 -9.27
C HIS A 124 6.14 7.01 -8.99
N ARG A 125 4.84 6.84 -9.23
CA ARG A 125 4.18 5.54 -9.41
C ARG A 125 4.54 4.99 -10.78
N SER A 126 5.04 3.76 -10.86
CA SER A 126 5.13 3.06 -12.14
C SER A 126 3.71 2.68 -12.63
N SER A 127 2.99 3.61 -13.25
CA SER A 127 1.77 3.29 -13.97
C SER A 127 2.10 2.85 -15.40
N SER A 128 2.10 1.52 -15.61
CA SER A 128 1.81 0.78 -16.85
C SER A 128 2.89 -0.25 -17.25
N PRO A 129 2.51 -1.50 -17.60
CA PRO A 129 3.40 -2.42 -18.28
C PRO A 129 3.70 -1.85 -19.67
N ARG A 130 4.97 -1.52 -19.94
CA ARG A 130 5.43 -1.24 -21.29
C ARG A 130 5.12 -2.46 -22.17
N SER A 131 4.21 -2.30 -23.12
CA SER A 131 4.12 -3.22 -24.25
C SER A 131 5.45 -3.13 -24.99
N SER A 132 6.27 -4.16 -24.83
CA SER A 132 7.54 -4.29 -25.54
C SER A 132 7.26 -4.71 -26.98
N THR A 133 6.87 -3.77 -27.84
CA THR A 133 7.09 -3.92 -29.29
C THR A 133 8.54 -3.59 -29.60
N THR A 134 9.45 -4.42 -29.11
CA THR A 134 10.82 -4.45 -29.63
C THR A 134 10.79 -5.03 -31.04
N LYS A 135 10.80 -4.14 -32.04
CA LYS A 135 11.23 -4.45 -33.41
C LYS A 135 12.63 -5.05 -33.36
N LYS A 136 12.71 -6.39 -33.38
CA LYS A 136 13.97 -7.11 -33.57
C LYS A 136 14.42 -6.93 -35.02
N LYS A 137 15.40 -6.05 -35.22
CA LYS A 137 16.30 -6.05 -36.39
C LYS A 137 16.91 -7.45 -36.45
N LYS A 138 16.50 -8.27 -37.43
CA LYS A 138 17.18 -9.53 -37.76
C LYS A 138 18.18 -9.26 -38.89
N SER A 139 19.44 -9.44 -38.53
CA SER A 139 20.62 -9.52 -39.38
C SER A 139 20.56 -10.73 -40.32
N LYS A 140 21.13 -10.54 -41.51
CA LYS A 140 21.45 -11.58 -42.51
C LYS A 140 22.37 -12.66 -41.92
N SER A 141 22.10 -13.92 -42.25
CA SER A 141 23.13 -14.88 -42.70
C SER A 141 22.50 -16.15 -43.30
N SER A 142 22.76 -16.34 -44.59
CA SER A 142 23.03 -17.60 -45.33
C SER A 142 22.61 -18.94 -44.73
N LYS A 143 21.90 -19.75 -45.54
CA LYS A 143 22.36 -21.11 -45.92
C LYS A 143 21.64 -21.64 -47.16
N SER A 144 22.32 -22.61 -47.75
CA SER A 144 22.36 -23.12 -49.12
C SER A 144 21.25 -24.09 -49.54
N ALA A 145 21.24 -24.33 -50.84
CA ALA A 145 20.29 -25.09 -51.67
C ALA A 145 20.46 -26.62 -51.67
N ALA A 146 19.40 -27.31 -52.12
CA ALA A 146 19.31 -28.47 -53.05
C ALA A 146 17.88 -29.05 -52.90
N GLY A 147 16.99 -29.08 -53.90
CA GLY A 147 16.92 -29.95 -55.09
C GLY A 147 15.51 -30.59 -55.10
N GLY A 148 14.61 -30.26 -56.03
CA GLY A 148 14.17 -31.10 -57.18
C GLY A 148 12.98 -32.01 -56.79
N ALA A 149 11.91 -32.27 -57.56
CA ALA A 149 11.41 -31.90 -58.88
C ALA A 149 9.91 -32.35 -58.98
N ASP A 150 9.30 -32.12 -60.16
CA ASP A 150 8.00 -32.60 -60.71
C ASP A 150 6.77 -31.68 -60.55
N SER A 151 6.34 -30.93 -61.59
CA SER A 151 5.58 -31.32 -62.81
C SER A 151 4.08 -31.45 -62.52
N LEU A 152 3.09 -30.94 -63.26
CA LEU A 152 2.97 -30.33 -64.59
C LEU A 152 1.57 -29.64 -64.70
N ALA A 153 1.36 -28.88 -65.78
CA ALA A 153 0.07 -28.55 -66.44
C ALA A 153 -0.68 -27.24 -66.09
N THR A 154 -0.22 -26.16 -66.75
CA THR A 154 -0.92 -25.36 -67.77
C THR A 154 -2.46 -25.23 -67.72
N SER A 155 -2.94 -24.00 -67.54
CA SER A 155 -3.98 -23.43 -68.44
C SER A 155 -3.86 -21.91 -68.50
N VAL A 156 -3.87 -21.41 -69.73
CA VAL A 156 -3.81 -19.99 -70.12
C VAL A 156 -5.23 -19.49 -70.30
N SER A 157 -5.55 -18.29 -69.81
CA SER A 157 -6.71 -17.51 -70.25
C SER A 157 -6.33 -16.05 -70.36
N VAL A 158 -6.53 -15.50 -71.55
CA VAL A 158 -6.24 -14.13 -72.00
C VAL A 158 -7.37 -13.19 -71.52
N PRO A 159 -7.10 -11.88 -71.28
CA PRO A 159 -7.96 -11.01 -70.50
C PRO A 159 -9.01 -10.26 -71.34
N LEU A 160 -10.16 -9.97 -70.72
CA LEU A 160 -11.16 -9.01 -71.21
C LEU A 160 -10.99 -7.65 -70.51
N PRO A 161 -11.21 -6.51 -71.21
CA PRO A 161 -11.01 -5.17 -70.65
C PRO A 161 -12.15 -4.76 -69.68
N PRO A 162 -11.90 -3.79 -68.79
CA PRO A 162 -12.81 -3.47 -67.70
C PRO A 162 -13.97 -2.59 -68.16
N SER A 163 -15.18 -2.95 -67.75
CA SER A 163 -16.35 -2.07 -67.78
C SER A 163 -16.99 -2.10 -66.39
N SER A 164 -16.49 -1.26 -65.50
CA SER A 164 -17.26 -0.84 -64.33
C SER A 164 -16.60 0.39 -63.73
N LEU A 165 -17.41 1.44 -63.67
CA LEU A 165 -17.14 2.69 -62.98
C LEU A 165 -16.68 2.36 -61.55
N SER A 166 -15.54 2.94 -61.18
CA SER A 166 -14.94 2.82 -59.86
C SER A 166 -15.83 3.52 -58.84
N GLU A 167 -16.60 2.74 -58.08
CA GLU A 167 -17.25 3.21 -56.86
C GLU A 167 -16.16 3.33 -55.78
N ALA A 168 -15.97 4.56 -55.28
CA ALA A 168 -15.01 4.83 -54.23
C ALA A 168 -15.36 4.00 -52.97
N PRO A 169 -14.36 3.43 -52.26
CA PRO A 169 -14.64 2.75 -51.00
C PRO A 169 -15.20 3.75 -50.00
N THR A 170 -16.47 3.56 -49.66
CA THR A 170 -17.16 4.26 -48.58
C THR A 170 -16.32 4.15 -47.30
N PRO A 171 -16.00 5.25 -46.59
CA PRO A 171 -15.31 5.13 -45.30
C PRO A 171 -16.21 4.33 -44.36
N SER A 172 -15.66 3.26 -43.80
CA SER A 172 -16.31 2.48 -42.76
C SER A 172 -16.76 3.41 -41.62
N PRO A 173 -17.99 3.23 -41.07
CA PRO A 173 -18.44 4.05 -39.97
C PRO A 173 -17.47 3.92 -38.79
N PRO A 174 -17.26 5.00 -38.00
CA PRO A 174 -16.37 4.96 -36.85
C PRO A 174 -16.80 3.83 -35.90
N PRO A 175 -15.85 3.11 -35.27
CA PRO A 175 -16.17 2.00 -34.38
C PRO A 175 -17.08 2.51 -33.25
N THR A 176 -18.24 1.88 -33.10
CA THR A 176 -19.19 2.20 -32.05
C THR A 176 -18.50 2.04 -30.69
N PRO A 177 -18.57 3.04 -29.81
CA PRO A 177 -17.90 2.96 -28.51
C PRO A 177 -18.45 1.78 -27.69
N PRO A 178 -17.58 1.07 -26.96
CA PRO A 178 -17.97 -0.09 -26.18
C PRO A 178 -18.98 0.28 -25.11
N ARG A 179 -19.99 -0.58 -24.90
CA ARG A 179 -20.99 -0.41 -23.84
C ARG A 179 -20.68 -1.32 -22.65
N GLY A 180 -21.18 -0.93 -21.48
CA GLY A 180 -21.14 -1.74 -20.26
C GLY A 180 -21.86 -3.07 -20.46
N ALA A 181 -21.52 -4.06 -19.63
CA ALA A 181 -22.21 -5.35 -19.69
C ALA A 181 -23.63 -5.26 -19.12
N TYR A 182 -24.50 -6.20 -19.51
CA TYR A 182 -25.86 -6.34 -18.97
C TYR A 182 -25.88 -6.14 -17.45
N PRO A 183 -26.79 -5.31 -16.89
CA PRO A 183 -27.95 -4.68 -17.53
C PRO A 183 -27.71 -3.28 -18.14
N PHE A 184 -26.45 -2.84 -18.28
CA PHE A 184 -26.11 -1.45 -18.64
C PHE A 184 -25.75 -1.24 -20.12
N ASP A 185 -26.00 -2.23 -20.96
CA ASP A 185 -25.75 -2.25 -22.41
C ASP A 185 -26.86 -1.56 -23.24
N ARG A 186 -27.93 -1.07 -22.58
CA ARG A 186 -29.10 -0.47 -23.23
C ARG A 186 -28.76 0.79 -24.03
N ILE A 187 -29.39 0.93 -25.20
CA ILE A 187 -29.26 2.10 -26.09
C ILE A 187 -30.37 3.12 -25.82
N ASP A 188 -31.56 2.63 -25.44
CA ASP A 188 -32.77 3.38 -25.11
C ASP A 188 -32.78 3.86 -23.65
N CYS A 189 -31.65 4.39 -23.18
CA CYS A 189 -31.49 4.85 -21.79
C CYS A 189 -31.80 6.35 -21.64
N GLU A 190 -32.28 6.74 -20.46
CA GLU A 190 -32.52 8.15 -20.12
C GLU A 190 -31.23 8.88 -19.77
N VAL A 191 -30.25 8.13 -19.26
CA VAL A 191 -28.96 8.62 -18.80
C VAL A 191 -27.86 7.71 -19.32
N GLU A 192 -26.83 8.30 -19.91
CA GLU A 192 -25.63 7.61 -20.38
C GLU A 192 -24.40 8.17 -19.67
N PHE A 193 -23.76 7.32 -18.85
CA PHE A 193 -22.48 7.64 -18.23
C PHE A 193 -21.32 7.15 -19.12
N GLU A 194 -20.42 8.05 -19.51
CA GLU A 194 -19.18 7.70 -20.22
C GLU A 194 -18.02 7.66 -19.21
N THR A 195 -17.36 6.51 -19.08
CA THR A 195 -16.25 6.31 -18.13
C THR A 195 -14.92 6.81 -18.68
N SER A 196 -13.90 6.92 -17.84
CA SER A 196 -12.57 7.41 -18.22
C SER A 196 -11.88 6.56 -19.30
N ASP A 197 -12.26 5.29 -19.41
CA ASP A 197 -11.79 4.33 -20.42
C ASP A 197 -12.73 4.23 -21.65
N GLY A 198 -13.68 5.16 -21.79
CA GLY A 198 -14.52 5.32 -22.98
C GLY A 198 -15.68 4.32 -23.09
N VAL A 199 -16.02 3.63 -22.00
CA VAL A 199 -17.15 2.69 -21.95
C VAL A 199 -18.41 3.43 -21.53
N ARG A 200 -19.54 3.13 -22.17
CA ARG A 200 -20.82 3.78 -21.90
C ARG A 200 -21.78 2.88 -21.13
N PHE A 201 -22.38 3.42 -20.07
CA PHE A 201 -23.35 2.73 -19.21
C PHE A 201 -24.71 3.41 -19.33
N GLY A 202 -25.70 2.68 -19.85
CA GLY A 202 -27.08 3.14 -19.96
C GLY A 202 -27.88 2.82 -18.69
N VAL A 203 -28.47 3.85 -18.07
CA VAL A 203 -29.24 3.71 -16.83
C VAL A 203 -30.51 4.58 -16.85
N SER A 204 -31.45 4.32 -15.93
CA SER A 204 -32.63 5.17 -15.73
C SER A 204 -32.36 6.31 -14.75
N LYS A 205 -33.04 7.44 -14.93
CA LYS A 205 -32.93 8.61 -14.05
C LYS A 205 -33.39 8.30 -12.63
N ASP A 206 -34.41 7.45 -12.49
CA ASP A 206 -34.92 6.97 -11.20
C ASP A 206 -33.91 6.12 -10.42
N MET A 207 -33.19 5.24 -11.11
CA MET A 207 -32.16 4.44 -10.45
C MET A 207 -31.05 5.33 -9.91
N VAL A 208 -30.63 6.34 -10.68
CA VAL A 208 -29.60 7.29 -10.25
C VAL A 208 -30.10 8.14 -9.09
N SER A 209 -31.35 8.63 -9.12
CA SER A 209 -31.94 9.46 -8.07
C SER A 209 -31.99 8.75 -6.72
N LEU A 210 -32.38 7.47 -6.71
CA LEU A 210 -32.44 6.65 -5.50
C LEU A 210 -31.06 6.21 -5.00
N SER A 211 -30.08 6.09 -5.92
CA SER A 211 -28.77 5.53 -5.60
C SER A 211 -27.74 6.58 -5.18
N SER A 212 -27.78 7.77 -5.79
CA SER A 212 -26.77 8.81 -5.62
C SER A 212 -27.36 10.21 -5.77
N PRO A 213 -27.40 11.02 -4.70
CA PRO A 213 -27.82 12.42 -4.81
C PRO A 213 -26.83 13.26 -5.64
N VAL A 214 -25.53 12.90 -5.61
CA VAL A 214 -24.47 13.62 -6.33
C VAL A 214 -24.60 13.40 -7.84
N LEU A 215 -24.68 12.13 -8.28
CA LEU A 215 -24.85 11.83 -9.70
C LEU A 215 -26.19 12.38 -10.20
N TYR A 216 -27.25 12.29 -9.40
CA TYR A 216 -28.55 12.85 -9.77
C TYR A 216 -28.50 14.36 -9.99
N ALA A 217 -27.79 15.11 -9.14
CA ALA A 217 -27.62 16.55 -9.31
C ALA A 217 -26.93 16.91 -10.64
N LEU A 218 -26.01 16.07 -11.14
CA LEU A 218 -25.33 16.28 -12.43
C LEU A 218 -26.25 16.08 -13.63
N ILE A 219 -27.25 15.19 -13.52
CA ILE A 219 -28.12 14.81 -14.64
C ILE A 219 -29.51 15.45 -14.59
N ARG A 220 -29.90 16.05 -13.46
CA ARG A 220 -31.27 16.51 -13.21
C ARG A 220 -31.77 17.46 -14.29
N ASP A 221 -30.93 18.42 -14.68
CA ASP A 221 -31.28 19.56 -15.53
C ASP A 221 -30.82 19.38 -17.00
N LEU A 222 -30.31 18.18 -17.35
CA LEU A 222 -29.86 17.87 -18.71
C LEU A 222 -31.00 17.37 -19.61
N PRO A 223 -30.94 17.67 -20.93
CA PRO A 223 -31.89 17.14 -21.89
C PRO A 223 -31.72 15.61 -22.04
N VAL A 224 -32.82 14.89 -22.25
CA VAL A 224 -32.81 13.44 -22.39
C VAL A 224 -32.45 13.04 -23.84
N PRO A 225 -31.50 12.10 -24.06
CA PRO A 225 -30.74 11.36 -23.06
C PRO A 225 -29.64 12.23 -22.42
N ALA A 226 -29.59 12.25 -21.09
CA ALA A 226 -28.59 12.99 -20.34
C ALA A 226 -27.23 12.27 -20.45
N ARG A 227 -26.22 12.94 -21.02
CA ARG A 227 -24.88 12.37 -21.18
C ARG A 227 -23.89 13.03 -20.23
N VAL A 228 -23.21 12.23 -19.41
CA VAL A 228 -22.25 12.71 -18.42
C VAL A 228 -20.98 11.86 -18.44
N THR A 229 -19.82 12.50 -18.52
CA THR A 229 -18.53 11.83 -18.38
C THR A 229 -18.14 11.75 -16.91
N ILE A 230 -17.72 10.57 -16.45
CA ILE A 230 -17.24 10.33 -15.10
C ILE A 230 -15.78 9.85 -15.12
N PRO A 231 -14.94 10.25 -14.14
CA PRO A 231 -13.51 9.94 -14.13
C PRO A 231 -13.19 8.50 -13.69
N GLU A 232 -14.18 7.72 -13.26
CA GLU A 232 -14.00 6.32 -12.87
C GLU A 232 -13.92 5.41 -14.09
N SER A 233 -13.23 4.28 -13.94
CA SER A 233 -13.13 3.25 -14.99
C SER A 233 -14.43 2.46 -15.14
N SER A 234 -14.56 1.76 -16.27
CA SER A 234 -15.68 0.84 -16.53
C SER A 234 -15.88 -0.19 -15.41
N LYS A 235 -14.81 -0.79 -14.88
CA LYS A 235 -14.89 -1.79 -13.81
C LYS A 235 -15.44 -1.23 -12.50
N VAL A 236 -15.00 -0.03 -12.12
CA VAL A 236 -15.45 0.64 -10.88
C VAL A 236 -16.91 1.03 -11.01
N THR A 237 -17.27 1.65 -12.14
CA THR A 237 -18.63 2.08 -12.47
C THR A 237 -19.59 0.90 -12.50
N ASP A 238 -19.23 -0.18 -13.20
CA ASP A 238 -19.99 -1.42 -13.25
C ASP A 238 -20.23 -1.99 -11.84
N THR A 239 -19.20 -2.04 -11.01
CA THR A 239 -19.30 -2.55 -9.62
C THR A 239 -20.32 -1.75 -8.80
N ILE A 240 -20.21 -0.42 -8.76
CA ILE A 240 -21.10 0.42 -7.93
C ILE A 240 -22.53 0.43 -8.46
N LEU A 241 -22.72 0.41 -9.79
CA LEU A 241 -24.04 0.37 -10.41
C LEU A 241 -24.72 -0.99 -10.15
N ARG A 242 -24.03 -2.12 -10.32
CA ARG A 242 -24.60 -3.46 -10.05
C ARG A 242 -25.10 -3.60 -8.61
N ILE A 243 -24.36 -3.06 -7.64
CA ILE A 243 -24.78 -3.11 -6.22
C ILE A 243 -26.10 -2.34 -6.00
N CYS A 244 -26.27 -1.24 -6.72
CA CYS A 244 -27.46 -0.40 -6.63
C CYS A 244 -28.65 -0.94 -7.43
N SER A 245 -28.39 -1.64 -8.53
CA SER A 245 -29.41 -2.25 -9.38
C SER A 245 -30.01 -3.53 -8.76
N PRO A 246 -31.22 -3.94 -9.18
CA PRO A 246 -31.85 -5.20 -8.78
C PRO A 246 -31.29 -6.38 -9.60
N VAL A 247 -29.97 -6.51 -9.65
CA VAL A 247 -29.27 -7.62 -10.31
C VAL A 247 -28.34 -8.32 -9.33
N GLU A 248 -27.77 -9.44 -9.76
CA GLU A 248 -26.79 -10.16 -8.94
C GLU A 248 -25.60 -9.25 -8.59
N SER A 249 -25.27 -9.24 -7.29
CA SER A 249 -24.17 -8.42 -6.79
C SER A 249 -22.83 -8.95 -7.30
N PRO A 250 -21.85 -8.06 -7.55
CA PRO A 250 -20.57 -8.48 -8.10
C PRO A 250 -19.84 -9.42 -7.13
N SER A 251 -19.46 -10.60 -7.62
CA SER A 251 -18.69 -11.61 -6.87
C SER A 251 -17.21 -11.61 -7.29
N GLY A 252 -16.32 -12.07 -6.41
CA GLY A 252 -14.88 -12.24 -6.75
C GLY A 252 -14.07 -10.95 -6.99
N VAL A 253 -14.59 -9.77 -6.64
CA VAL A 253 -13.94 -8.47 -6.86
C VAL A 253 -12.59 -8.38 -6.14
N LYS A 254 -11.50 -7.89 -6.76
CA LYS A 254 -10.19 -7.81 -6.08
C LYS A 254 -10.16 -6.70 -5.04
N THR A 255 -9.23 -6.74 -4.08
CA THR A 255 -9.16 -5.74 -3.00
C THR A 255 -8.88 -4.32 -3.52
N LEU A 256 -8.07 -4.18 -4.57
CA LEU A 256 -7.83 -2.89 -5.23
C LEU A 256 -9.09 -2.36 -5.94
N ASP A 257 -9.87 -3.26 -6.55
CA ASP A 257 -11.11 -2.89 -7.21
C ASP A 257 -12.16 -2.47 -6.17
N LEU A 258 -12.21 -3.13 -5.00
CA LEU A 258 -13.05 -2.71 -3.87
C LEU A 258 -12.66 -1.35 -3.30
N ASP A 259 -11.35 -1.06 -3.16
CA ASP A 259 -10.85 0.26 -2.75
C ASP A 259 -11.31 1.36 -3.71
N SER A 260 -11.11 1.14 -5.01
CA SER A 260 -11.52 2.11 -6.04
C SER A 260 -13.04 2.29 -6.09
N ALA A 261 -13.80 1.19 -5.97
CA ALA A 261 -15.26 1.23 -5.89
C ALA A 261 -15.77 1.92 -4.62
N LEU A 262 -15.12 1.73 -3.47
CA LEU A 262 -15.53 2.36 -2.21
C LEU A 262 -15.20 3.86 -2.21
N ALA A 263 -14.07 4.25 -2.82
CA ALA A 263 -13.74 5.65 -3.04
C ALA A 263 -14.78 6.34 -3.94
N ALA A 264 -15.16 5.71 -5.06
CA ALA A 264 -16.19 6.21 -5.97
C ALA A 264 -17.56 6.28 -5.29
N ALA A 265 -17.98 5.21 -4.58
CA ALA A 265 -19.24 5.18 -3.86
C ALA A 265 -19.33 6.25 -2.77
N THR A 266 -18.20 6.55 -2.10
CA THR A 266 -18.12 7.65 -1.11
C THR A 266 -18.23 9.01 -1.80
N LYS A 267 -17.48 9.24 -2.88
CA LYS A 267 -17.54 10.47 -3.70
C LYS A 267 -18.95 10.76 -4.20
N TYR A 268 -19.65 9.72 -4.67
CA TYR A 268 -21.02 9.83 -5.18
C TYR A 268 -22.10 9.67 -4.10
N LYS A 269 -21.72 9.55 -2.83
CA LYS A 269 -22.64 9.38 -1.69
C LYS A 269 -23.67 8.27 -1.93
N MET A 270 -23.19 7.06 -2.25
CA MET A 270 -24.02 5.87 -2.56
C MET A 270 -24.09 4.92 -1.35
N PRO A 271 -25.09 5.05 -0.43
CA PRO A 271 -25.02 4.40 0.89
C PRO A 271 -25.07 2.87 0.82
N LYS A 272 -25.92 2.31 -0.07
CA LYS A 272 -26.03 0.86 -0.29
C LYS A 272 -24.69 0.28 -0.78
N ALA A 273 -24.05 0.95 -1.74
CA ALA A 273 -22.74 0.56 -2.25
C ALA A 273 -21.65 0.66 -1.17
N ILE A 274 -21.60 1.76 -0.41
CA ILE A 274 -20.66 1.94 0.71
C ILE A 274 -20.79 0.80 1.74
N GLN A 275 -22.02 0.47 2.14
CA GLN A 275 -22.26 -0.59 3.13
C GLN A 275 -21.84 -1.96 2.61
N PHE A 276 -22.20 -2.30 1.37
CA PHE A 276 -21.83 -3.56 0.73
C PHE A 276 -20.31 -3.71 0.64
N LEU A 277 -19.62 -2.69 0.12
CA LEU A 277 -18.17 -2.72 -0.09
C LEU A 277 -17.41 -2.79 1.23
N ARG A 278 -17.85 -2.07 2.27
CA ARG A 278 -17.28 -2.20 3.63
C ARG A 278 -17.41 -3.61 4.19
N ARG A 279 -18.58 -4.25 4.05
CA ARG A 279 -18.77 -5.66 4.46
C ARG A 279 -17.88 -6.61 3.66
N ALA A 280 -17.75 -6.39 2.35
CA ALA A 280 -16.89 -7.21 1.50
C ALA A 280 -15.40 -7.09 1.87
N LEU A 281 -14.95 -5.91 2.33
CA LEU A 281 -13.61 -5.71 2.88
C LEU A 281 -13.44 -6.37 4.26
N LEU A 282 -14.43 -6.25 5.14
CA LEU A 282 -14.42 -6.91 6.46
C LEU A 282 -14.39 -8.44 6.34
N ALA A 283 -15.09 -9.02 5.38
CA ALA A 283 -15.04 -10.46 5.10
C ALA A 283 -13.64 -10.94 4.66
N ARG A 284 -12.72 -10.03 4.34
CA ARG A 284 -11.31 -10.33 4.02
C ARG A 284 -10.37 -10.12 5.19
N ALA A 285 -10.88 -9.74 6.36
CA ALA A 285 -10.10 -9.65 7.57
C ALA A 285 -9.30 -10.94 7.79
N ASP A 286 -9.87 -12.10 7.41
CA ASP A 286 -9.28 -13.43 7.54
C ASP A 286 -8.31 -13.89 6.44
N THR A 287 -7.87 -13.00 5.54
CA THR A 287 -6.92 -13.34 4.47
C THR A 287 -5.45 -13.46 4.91
N ASP A 288 -4.63 -14.02 4.03
CA ASP A 288 -3.19 -14.29 4.25
C ASP A 288 -2.38 -13.02 4.63
N ALA A 289 -1.23 -13.24 5.29
CA ALA A 289 -0.32 -12.20 5.73
C ALA A 289 0.13 -11.29 4.56
N ALA A 290 0.46 -11.85 3.39
CA ALA A 290 0.91 -11.07 2.24
C ALA A 290 -0.12 -10.02 1.76
N THR A 291 -1.41 -10.26 1.95
CA THR A 291 -2.49 -9.32 1.63
C THR A 291 -2.84 -8.37 2.78
N SER A 292 -2.30 -8.59 3.98
CA SER A 292 -2.63 -7.83 5.19
C SER A 292 -2.11 -6.39 5.13
N LEU A 293 -0.93 -6.13 4.55
CA LEU A 293 -0.44 -4.75 4.38
C LEU A 293 -1.31 -3.94 3.40
N LEU A 294 -1.77 -4.58 2.33
CA LEU A 294 -2.71 -3.94 1.39
C LEU A 294 -4.05 -3.65 2.07
N LEU A 295 -4.57 -4.61 2.83
CA LEU A 295 -5.83 -4.44 3.56
C LEU A 295 -5.71 -3.32 4.61
N TYR A 296 -4.58 -3.22 5.29
CA TYR A 296 -4.26 -2.12 6.19
C TYR A 296 -4.31 -0.77 5.47
N ALA A 297 -3.63 -0.65 4.33
CA ALA A 297 -3.60 0.60 3.55
C ALA A 297 -5.01 1.00 3.06
N VAL A 298 -5.79 0.04 2.56
CA VAL A 298 -7.18 0.28 2.14
C VAL A 298 -8.07 0.68 3.32
N ALA A 299 -7.93 0.00 4.45
CA ALA A 299 -8.69 0.33 5.66
C ALA A 299 -8.36 1.74 6.17
N CYS A 300 -7.09 2.14 6.14
CA CYS A 300 -6.65 3.50 6.48
C CYS A 300 -7.27 4.54 5.54
N ARG A 301 -7.26 4.30 4.23
CA ARG A 301 -7.84 5.22 3.23
C ARG A 301 -9.32 5.50 3.47
N HIS A 302 -10.06 4.51 3.97
CA HIS A 302 -11.50 4.60 4.16
C HIS A 302 -11.93 4.81 5.62
N GLY A 303 -10.99 5.08 6.54
CA GLY A 303 -11.28 5.28 7.97
C GLY A 303 -11.87 4.05 8.67
N MET A 304 -11.53 2.85 8.22
CA MET A 304 -12.03 1.59 8.80
C MET A 304 -11.08 1.11 9.92
N HIS A 305 -11.18 1.72 11.09
CA HIS A 305 -10.24 1.52 12.22
C HIS A 305 -10.11 0.06 12.65
N ASP A 306 -11.23 -0.65 12.85
CA ASP A 306 -11.23 -2.04 13.30
C ASP A 306 -10.53 -2.97 12.29
N LEU A 307 -10.81 -2.77 11.00
CA LEU A 307 -10.19 -3.54 9.93
C LEU A 307 -8.69 -3.26 9.83
N ALA A 308 -8.29 -2.00 9.97
CA ALA A 308 -6.89 -1.61 9.97
C ALA A 308 -6.14 -2.22 11.17
N LEU A 309 -6.74 -2.25 12.37
CA LEU A 309 -6.13 -2.89 13.54
C LEU A 309 -5.94 -4.40 13.33
N VAL A 310 -6.96 -5.10 12.84
CA VAL A 310 -6.87 -6.54 12.54
C VAL A 310 -5.80 -6.81 11.49
N ALA A 311 -5.76 -6.01 10.42
CA ALA A 311 -4.75 -6.12 9.38
C ALA A 311 -3.34 -5.82 9.91
N ALA A 312 -3.18 -4.81 10.77
CA ALA A 312 -1.91 -4.41 11.37
C ALA A 312 -1.31 -5.54 12.21
N LYS A 313 -2.10 -6.18 13.08
CA LYS A 313 -1.65 -7.33 13.90
C LYS A 313 -1.13 -8.49 13.05
N ARG A 314 -1.64 -8.69 11.83
CA ARG A 314 -1.15 -9.73 10.92
C ARG A 314 0.17 -9.41 10.25
N THR A 315 0.51 -8.13 10.16
CA THR A 315 1.82 -7.71 9.64
C THR A 315 2.98 -8.02 10.60
N PHE A 316 2.70 -8.40 11.86
CA PHE A 316 3.72 -8.74 12.85
C PHE A 316 4.70 -9.80 12.36
N ARG A 317 4.19 -10.79 11.61
CA ARG A 317 4.96 -11.94 11.08
C ARG A 317 5.58 -11.69 9.71
N MET A 318 5.48 -10.47 9.18
CA MET A 318 5.97 -10.11 7.85
C MET A 318 7.27 -9.33 7.93
N GLU A 319 8.20 -9.68 7.03
CA GLU A 319 9.30 -8.80 6.69
C GLU A 319 8.78 -7.71 5.74
N LEU A 320 8.73 -6.46 6.22
CA LEU A 320 8.09 -5.36 5.48
C LEU A 320 9.09 -4.45 4.76
N THR A 321 10.38 -4.48 5.14
CA THR A 321 11.40 -3.58 4.57
C THR A 321 12.16 -4.24 3.41
N SER A 322 12.28 -5.57 3.40
CA SER A 322 13.08 -6.28 2.38
C SER A 322 12.40 -6.49 1.02
N SER A 323 11.12 -6.12 0.87
CA SER A 323 10.32 -6.35 -0.34
C SER A 323 9.54 -5.12 -0.78
N LEU A 324 9.31 -4.99 -2.09
CA LEU A 324 8.43 -3.97 -2.66
C LEU A 324 6.98 -4.47 -2.70
N TYR A 325 6.03 -3.55 -2.53
CA TYR A 325 4.60 -3.85 -2.51
C TYR A 325 3.84 -3.00 -3.54
N PRO A 326 3.93 -3.32 -4.85
CA PRO A 326 3.34 -2.50 -5.91
C PRO A 326 1.84 -2.24 -5.74
N LYS A 327 1.12 -3.21 -5.16
CA LYS A 327 -0.32 -3.06 -4.87
C LYS A 327 -0.59 -2.04 -3.76
N VAL A 328 0.28 -1.95 -2.76
CA VAL A 328 0.16 -0.97 -1.67
C VAL A 328 0.53 0.43 -2.19
N GLU A 329 1.54 0.52 -3.06
CA GLU A 329 1.91 1.77 -3.74
C GLU A 329 0.78 2.33 -4.61
N ALA A 330 -0.10 1.45 -5.12
CA ALA A 330 -1.28 1.86 -5.87
C ALA A 330 -2.36 2.53 -4.98
N ILE A 331 -2.31 2.36 -3.66
CA ILE A 331 -3.22 3.03 -2.73
C ILE A 331 -2.72 4.46 -2.48
N ASN A 332 -3.62 5.44 -2.57
CA ASN A 332 -3.27 6.83 -2.32
C ASN A 332 -3.53 7.21 -0.86
N ILE A 333 -2.59 6.85 0.01
CA ILE A 333 -2.55 7.26 1.42
C ILE A 333 -1.17 7.81 1.76
N SER A 334 -1.13 8.62 2.82
CA SER A 334 0.09 9.17 3.38
C SER A 334 1.06 8.09 3.89
N ALA A 335 2.37 8.36 3.80
CA ALA A 335 3.41 7.55 4.44
C ALA A 335 3.36 7.57 5.97
N GLY A 336 2.76 8.60 6.58
CA GLY A 336 2.54 8.67 8.02
C GLY A 336 1.79 7.45 8.56
N TYR A 337 0.82 6.89 7.81
CA TYR A 337 0.14 5.65 8.18
C TYR A 337 1.08 4.44 8.28
N LEU A 338 2.09 4.37 7.43
CA LEU A 338 3.07 3.30 7.46
C LEU A 338 4.06 3.48 8.61
N TYR A 339 4.50 4.71 8.87
CA TYR A 339 5.30 5.00 10.06
C TYR A 339 4.58 4.55 11.33
N ARG A 340 3.31 4.94 11.52
CA ARG A 340 2.48 4.53 12.68
C ARG A 340 2.36 3.01 12.80
N LEU A 341 2.25 2.29 11.67
CA LEU A 341 2.27 0.83 11.67
C LEU A 341 3.60 0.27 12.19
N PHE A 342 4.74 0.78 11.72
CA PHE A 342 6.05 0.35 12.21
C PHE A 342 6.27 0.69 13.68
N GLU A 343 5.83 1.86 14.12
CA GLU A 343 5.92 2.26 15.52
C GLU A 343 5.01 1.41 16.41
N TYR A 344 3.79 1.10 15.97
CA TYR A 344 2.90 0.16 16.63
C TYR A 344 3.54 -1.21 16.76
N ARG A 345 4.10 -1.76 15.67
CA ARG A 345 4.85 -3.03 15.69
C ARG A 345 6.01 -3.00 16.69
N ARG A 346 6.76 -1.89 16.74
CA ARG A 346 7.86 -1.71 17.68
C ARG A 346 7.36 -1.71 19.12
N ARG A 347 6.33 -0.92 19.43
CA ARG A 347 5.72 -0.84 20.78
C ARG A 347 5.18 -2.18 21.25
N CYS A 348 4.48 -2.92 20.39
CA CYS A 348 4.03 -4.28 20.70
C CYS A 348 5.21 -5.20 20.99
N ARG A 349 6.26 -5.15 20.16
CA ARG A 349 7.47 -5.97 20.37
C ARG A 349 8.16 -5.63 21.69
N ASP A 350 8.29 -4.36 22.01
CA ASP A 350 8.93 -3.90 23.25
C ASP A 350 8.12 -4.35 24.48
N ALA A 351 6.78 -4.26 24.41
CA ALA A 351 5.89 -4.75 25.46
C ALA A 351 6.03 -6.27 25.68
N VAL A 352 6.09 -7.05 24.60
CA VAL A 352 6.30 -8.51 24.70
C VAL A 352 7.71 -8.84 25.19
N ARG A 353 8.74 -8.15 24.71
CA ARG A 353 10.12 -8.38 25.16
C ARG A 353 10.32 -8.02 26.63
N ALA A 354 9.54 -7.10 27.18
CA ALA A 354 9.61 -6.74 28.59
C ALA A 354 9.31 -7.91 29.55
N ILE A 355 8.48 -8.88 29.12
CA ILE A 355 8.17 -10.09 29.92
C ILE A 355 9.11 -11.27 29.61
N LEU A 356 9.94 -11.17 28.57
CA LEU A 356 10.91 -12.20 28.16
C LEU A 356 12.30 -11.96 28.76
N ASP A 357 12.35 -11.39 29.96
CA ASP A 357 13.57 -11.22 30.75
C ASP A 357 13.56 -12.26 31.86
N VAL A 358 14.58 -13.14 31.87
CA VAL A 358 14.72 -14.24 32.84
C VAL A 358 14.69 -13.73 34.29
N ASN A 359 15.12 -12.48 34.52
CA ASN A 359 15.19 -11.89 35.86
C ASN A 359 13.87 -11.25 36.31
N LYS A 360 12.87 -11.14 35.42
CA LYS A 360 11.58 -10.51 35.71
C LYS A 360 10.48 -11.53 35.80
N THR A 361 9.93 -11.69 37.00
CA THR A 361 8.79 -12.58 37.28
C THR A 361 7.54 -11.82 37.74
N ASP A 362 7.60 -10.48 37.81
CA ASP A 362 6.50 -9.64 38.30
C ASP A 362 5.24 -9.71 37.43
N TRP A 363 5.40 -10.09 36.16
CA TRP A 363 4.29 -10.28 35.22
C TRP A 363 3.55 -11.60 35.41
N ILE A 364 4.14 -12.56 36.14
CA ILE A 364 3.55 -13.88 36.40
C ILE A 364 2.52 -13.75 37.51
N ASP A 365 1.27 -14.10 37.19
CA ASP A 365 0.16 -14.10 38.14
C ASP A 365 0.52 -14.88 39.43
N ARG A 366 0.08 -14.39 40.58
CA ARG A 366 0.29 -15.03 41.89
C ARG A 366 -0.21 -16.47 41.93
N GLY A 367 -1.23 -16.83 41.14
CA GLY A 367 -1.71 -18.20 41.02
C GLY A 367 -0.73 -19.17 40.37
N TRP A 368 0.21 -18.67 39.54
CA TRP A 368 1.23 -19.46 38.89
C TRP A 368 2.48 -19.69 39.74
N GLN A 369 2.82 -18.74 40.61
CA GLN A 369 3.96 -18.82 41.52
C GLN A 369 4.07 -20.15 42.29
N PRO A 370 3.02 -20.66 42.98
CA PRO A 370 3.11 -21.94 43.70
C PRO A 370 3.25 -23.15 42.76
N ARG A 371 2.69 -23.07 41.54
CA ARG A 371 2.78 -24.14 40.53
C ARG A 371 4.18 -24.22 39.90
N LEU A 372 4.85 -23.08 39.77
CA LEU A 372 6.22 -22.97 39.26
C LEU A 372 7.25 -23.36 40.34
N ALA A 373 6.95 -23.10 41.61
CA ALA A 373 7.81 -23.48 42.75
C ALA A 373 7.82 -25.00 43.06
N THR A 374 6.94 -25.80 42.42
CA THR A 374 6.83 -27.24 42.67
C THR A 374 8.01 -28.08 42.15
N CYS A 375 8.90 -27.50 41.32
CA CYS A 375 10.03 -28.21 40.73
C CYS A 375 11.35 -27.90 41.48
N CYS A 376 12.18 -28.94 41.71
CA CYS A 376 13.55 -28.85 42.27
C CYS A 376 13.63 -28.53 43.79
N LEU A 377 13.22 -29.48 44.68
CA LEU A 377 13.37 -29.44 46.16
C LEU A 377 14.81 -29.19 46.67
N SER A 378 15.82 -29.23 45.81
CA SER A 378 17.25 -29.13 46.14
C SER A 378 17.89 -27.79 45.79
N THR A 379 17.22 -26.91 45.03
CA THR A 379 17.80 -25.63 44.59
C THR A 379 17.04 -24.47 45.20
N ARG A 380 17.73 -23.43 45.69
CA ARG A 380 17.16 -22.15 46.18
C ARG A 380 16.41 -21.33 45.10
N SER A 381 16.13 -21.92 43.94
CA SER A 381 15.43 -21.33 42.81
C SER A 381 13.92 -21.51 43.02
N THR A 382 13.16 -20.42 43.00
CA THR A 382 11.69 -20.43 43.07
C THR A 382 11.02 -20.82 41.74
N LEU A 383 11.81 -21.03 40.67
CA LEU A 383 11.33 -21.29 39.32
C LEU A 383 11.77 -22.66 38.80
N PRO A 384 11.02 -23.26 37.85
CA PRO A 384 11.37 -24.52 37.24
C PRO A 384 12.72 -24.49 36.54
N CYS A 385 13.40 -25.63 36.56
CA CYS A 385 14.72 -25.80 35.97
C CYS A 385 14.74 -25.56 34.43
N TRP A 386 13.59 -25.58 33.73
CA TRP A 386 13.44 -25.22 32.31
C TRP A 386 13.12 -23.73 32.04
N TYR A 387 12.76 -22.93 33.06
CA TYR A 387 12.21 -21.57 32.89
C TYR A 387 13.17 -20.62 32.16
N GLY A 388 14.42 -20.52 32.63
CA GLY A 388 15.40 -19.61 32.03
C GLY A 388 15.62 -19.91 30.54
N ARG A 389 15.73 -21.19 30.18
CA ARG A 389 15.93 -21.62 28.78
C ARG A 389 14.71 -21.38 27.91
N TYR A 390 13.52 -21.59 28.47
CA TYR A 390 12.27 -21.29 27.78
C TYR A 390 12.21 -19.79 27.43
N ILE A 391 12.49 -18.92 28.41
CA ILE A 391 12.52 -17.46 28.21
C ILE A 391 13.65 -17.06 27.25
N GLU A 392 14.87 -17.57 27.39
CA GLU A 392 16.00 -17.29 26.49
C GLU A 392 15.71 -17.71 25.05
N LYS A 393 15.10 -18.89 24.86
CA LYS A 393 14.72 -19.38 23.53
C LYS A 393 13.69 -18.47 22.86
N MET A 394 12.73 -17.97 23.63
CA MET A 394 11.73 -17.01 23.13
C MET A 394 12.33 -15.62 22.90
N ALA A 395 13.22 -15.16 23.78
CA ALA A 395 13.92 -13.88 23.63
C ALA A 395 14.81 -13.85 22.36
N GLY A 396 15.30 -15.02 21.94
CA GLY A 396 16.06 -15.20 20.70
C GLY A 396 15.21 -15.25 19.41
N GLU A 397 13.87 -15.33 19.49
CA GLU A 397 13.04 -15.19 18.30
C GLU A 397 12.93 -13.73 17.85
N ASP A 398 12.93 -13.51 16.53
CA ASP A 398 12.69 -12.17 15.99
C ASP A 398 11.33 -11.66 16.46
N TRP A 399 10.27 -12.47 16.33
CA TRP A 399 8.93 -12.15 16.82
C TRP A 399 8.38 -13.28 17.72
N PRO A 400 8.47 -13.17 19.05
CA PRO A 400 7.87 -14.12 19.98
C PRO A 400 6.35 -13.90 20.03
N GLY A 401 5.64 -14.47 19.07
CA GLY A 401 4.17 -14.39 19.00
C GLY A 401 3.47 -15.48 19.84
N PRO A 402 2.15 -15.35 20.07
CA PRO A 402 1.38 -16.33 20.85
C PRO A 402 1.45 -17.77 20.31
N ALA A 403 1.59 -17.92 18.99
CA ALA A 403 1.74 -19.23 18.36
C ALA A 403 3.17 -19.79 18.47
N SER A 404 4.19 -18.92 18.62
CA SER A 404 5.58 -19.36 18.74
C SER A 404 5.88 -19.98 20.09
N VAL A 405 5.34 -19.42 21.17
CA VAL A 405 5.66 -19.83 22.55
C VAL A 405 5.19 -21.23 22.92
N VAL A 406 4.30 -21.82 22.11
CA VAL A 406 3.79 -23.19 22.24
C VAL A 406 4.32 -24.14 21.16
N LYS A 407 5.22 -23.68 20.28
CA LYS A 407 5.82 -24.54 19.24
C LYS A 407 6.62 -25.67 19.88
N GLN A 408 6.50 -26.87 19.30
CA GLN A 408 7.22 -28.06 19.73
C GLN A 408 8.73 -27.80 19.87
N GLU A 409 9.34 -27.06 18.94
CA GLU A 409 10.77 -26.75 18.95
C GLU A 409 11.19 -25.92 20.18
N VAL A 410 10.36 -24.95 20.57
CA VAL A 410 10.61 -24.08 21.75
C VAL A 410 10.48 -24.90 23.03
N LEU A 411 9.42 -25.71 23.13
CA LEU A 411 9.18 -26.57 24.28
C LEU A 411 10.25 -27.66 24.42
N GLN A 412 10.67 -28.28 23.32
CA GLN A 412 11.77 -29.26 23.31
C GLN A 412 13.10 -28.60 23.70
N ALA A 413 13.43 -27.44 23.16
CA ALA A 413 14.64 -26.72 23.50
C ALA A 413 14.71 -26.36 25.00
N ALA A 414 13.57 -26.07 25.63
CA ALA A 414 13.50 -25.83 27.07
C ALA A 414 13.81 -27.10 27.91
N LEU A 415 13.64 -28.30 27.35
CA LEU A 415 13.81 -29.59 28.03
C LEU A 415 15.15 -30.30 27.75
N VAL A 416 15.86 -29.97 26.66
CA VAL A 416 17.14 -30.62 26.29
C VAL A 416 18.27 -30.20 27.23
N ASN A 417 19.17 -31.13 27.60
CA ASN A 417 20.41 -30.87 28.37
C ASN A 417 20.20 -30.19 29.72
N LEU A 418 19.22 -30.59 30.54
CA LEU A 418 19.07 -30.15 31.93
C LEU A 418 20.21 -30.72 32.83
N SER A 419 21.46 -30.44 32.44
CA SER A 419 22.65 -31.24 32.71
C SER A 419 23.44 -30.87 33.96
N TRP A 420 22.81 -30.26 34.97
CA TRP A 420 23.40 -30.20 36.32
C TRP A 420 22.60 -30.95 37.39
N TYR A 421 21.32 -31.32 37.14
CA TYR A 421 20.51 -32.01 38.16
C TYR A 421 19.55 -33.10 37.68
N ASN A 422 19.41 -33.42 36.38
CA ASN A 422 18.46 -34.45 35.89
C ASN A 422 17.12 -34.40 36.66
N CYS A 423 16.51 -33.19 36.74
CA CYS A 423 15.40 -32.99 37.66
C CYS A 423 14.29 -33.99 37.37
N SER A 424 14.08 -34.90 38.32
CA SER A 424 13.16 -36.03 38.21
C SER A 424 11.71 -35.61 38.07
N TYR A 425 11.39 -34.34 38.36
CA TYR A 425 10.05 -33.76 38.19
C TYR A 425 9.89 -33.04 36.85
N CYS A 426 10.79 -32.13 36.51
CA CYS A 426 10.68 -31.32 35.30
C CYS A 426 10.85 -32.14 34.00
N LEU A 427 11.50 -33.31 34.06
CA LEU A 427 11.63 -34.27 32.94
C LEU A 427 10.48 -35.29 32.84
N ARG A 428 9.55 -35.33 33.81
CA ARG A 428 8.38 -36.23 33.79
C ARG A 428 7.17 -35.59 33.10
N GLU A 429 6.17 -36.40 32.80
CA GLU A 429 4.89 -35.99 32.20
C GLU A 429 4.30 -34.74 32.85
N ASN A 430 4.24 -34.69 34.19
CA ASN A 430 3.72 -33.54 34.91
C ASN A 430 4.52 -32.24 34.67
N GLY A 431 5.84 -32.33 34.55
CA GLY A 431 6.71 -31.20 34.26
C GLY A 431 6.53 -30.69 32.82
N ALA A 432 6.40 -31.60 31.86
CA ALA A 432 6.12 -31.27 30.46
C ALA A 432 4.72 -30.67 30.27
N ILE A 433 3.71 -31.21 30.96
CA ILE A 433 2.35 -30.65 30.98
C ILE A 433 2.36 -29.25 31.59
N LEU A 434 3.09 -29.04 32.70
CA LEU A 434 3.22 -27.73 33.32
C LEU A 434 3.87 -26.71 32.37
N LEU A 435 4.93 -27.10 31.65
CA LEU A 435 5.57 -26.26 30.64
C LEU A 435 4.59 -25.89 29.51
N TYR A 436 3.82 -26.86 28.99
CA TYR A 436 2.82 -26.58 27.96
C TYR A 436 1.73 -25.62 28.44
N GLN A 437 1.17 -25.86 29.63
CA GLN A 437 0.16 -24.98 30.23
C GLN A 437 0.72 -23.58 30.53
N PHE A 438 1.98 -23.50 30.97
CA PHE A 438 2.65 -22.22 31.16
C PHE A 438 2.83 -21.50 29.82
N GLY A 439 3.19 -22.22 28.76
CA GLY A 439 3.27 -21.66 27.41
C GLY A 439 1.94 -21.14 26.88
N GLN A 440 0.82 -21.80 27.18
CA GLN A 440 -0.52 -21.28 26.90
C GLN A 440 -0.79 -19.98 27.66
N TYR A 441 -0.42 -19.92 28.94
CA TYR A 441 -0.53 -18.71 29.74
C TYR A 441 0.34 -17.56 29.21
N VAL A 442 1.57 -17.86 28.77
CA VAL A 442 2.44 -16.86 28.11
C VAL A 442 1.80 -16.37 26.82
N ALA A 443 1.22 -17.27 26.01
CA ALA A 443 0.52 -16.89 24.78
C ALA A 443 -0.65 -15.93 25.04
N GLU A 444 -1.46 -16.21 26.06
CA GLU A 444 -2.56 -15.32 26.48
C GLU A 444 -2.05 -13.97 27.01
N THR A 445 -0.93 -13.97 27.74
CA THR A 445 -0.31 -12.76 28.26
C THR A 445 0.23 -11.89 27.12
N ILE A 446 0.87 -12.50 26.12
CA ILE A 446 1.32 -11.82 24.90
C ILE A 446 0.14 -11.16 24.18
N LEU A 447 -0.97 -11.89 23.98
CA LEU A 447 -2.17 -11.33 23.37
C LEU A 447 -2.71 -10.12 24.15
N LYS A 448 -2.78 -10.21 25.48
CA LYS A 448 -3.21 -9.10 26.34
C LYS A 448 -2.28 -7.88 26.22
N LEU A 449 -0.97 -8.10 26.15
CA LEU A 449 0.00 -7.02 25.97
C LEU A 449 -0.13 -6.38 24.58
N GLU A 450 -0.28 -7.19 23.53
CA GLU A 450 -0.54 -6.71 22.16
C GLU A 450 -1.86 -5.90 22.08
N ASP A 451 -2.90 -6.30 22.82
CA ASP A 451 -4.19 -5.62 22.88
C ASP A 451 -4.17 -4.30 23.67
N GLN A 452 -3.25 -4.16 24.63
CA GLN A 452 -3.08 -2.92 25.40
C GLN A 452 -2.37 -1.82 24.61
N VAL A 453 -1.57 -2.18 23.61
CA VAL A 453 -0.90 -1.20 22.75
C VAL A 453 -1.91 -0.66 21.76
N ALA A 454 -2.12 0.66 21.79
CA ALA A 454 -2.99 1.33 20.83
C ALA A 454 -2.26 1.59 19.50
N LEU A 455 -2.93 1.30 18.38
CA LEU A 455 -2.53 1.79 17.07
C LEU A 455 -2.97 3.26 16.96
N GLU A 456 -2.00 4.17 16.87
CA GLU A 456 -2.28 5.59 16.70
C GLU A 456 -2.86 5.90 15.33
N TRP A 457 -3.74 6.90 15.30
CA TRP A 457 -4.36 7.43 14.10
C TRP A 457 -4.00 8.91 13.95
N PRO A 458 -3.83 9.40 12.71
CA PRO A 458 -3.77 10.84 12.50
C PRO A 458 -5.08 11.46 13.05
N PRO A 459 -5.00 12.64 13.68
CA PRO A 459 -6.19 13.36 14.11
C PRO A 459 -7.13 13.51 12.91
N GLU A 460 -8.43 13.31 13.11
CA GLU A 460 -9.41 13.54 12.05
C GLU A 460 -9.20 14.96 11.52
N VAL A 461 -8.77 15.05 10.26
CA VAL A 461 -8.82 16.33 9.54
C VAL A 461 -10.30 16.63 9.44
N VAL A 462 -10.78 17.48 10.35
CA VAL A 462 -12.09 18.10 10.25
C VAL A 462 -12.03 18.89 8.94
N VAL A 463 -12.42 18.25 7.85
CA VAL A 463 -12.64 18.94 6.58
C VAL A 463 -13.73 19.95 6.89
N GLY A 464 -13.30 21.22 6.96
CA GLY A 464 -14.16 22.34 7.32
C GLY A 464 -15.48 22.24 6.55
N LYS A 465 -16.57 22.27 7.31
CA LYS A 465 -17.81 22.81 6.79
C LYS A 465 -17.55 24.29 6.54
N ASP A 466 -17.08 24.61 5.34
CA ASP A 466 -17.23 25.94 4.75
C ASP A 466 -18.33 25.88 3.70
#